data_AF-A0A7Y3H5Y8-F1
#
_entry.id   AF-A0A7Y3H5Y8-F1
#
_cell.length_a   1.000
_cell.length_b   1.000
_cell.length_c   1.000
_cell.angle_alpha   90.00
_cell.angle_beta   90.00
_cell.angle_gamma   90.00
#
_symmetry.space_group_name_H-M   'P 1'
#
loop_
_entity.id
_entity.type
_entity.pdbx_description
1 polymer ?
#
loop_
_entity_poly.entity_id
_entity_poly.type
_entity_poly.pdbx_seq_one_letter_code
_entity_poly.pdbx_strand_id
1 'polypeptide(L)' 'GMTSLSPNERFKKHKTGARSKKGHKISSYFVEKYGTFLRPSLYEHLNPMTRTEAVKMEEELALSLRRKGYAVWWN' A
#
# COMPACT_ATOMS: atom_id res chain seq x y z
N GLY A 1 -3.06 -0.22 3.11
CA GLY A 1 -2.10 -1.08 3.79
C GLY A 1 -1.45 -0.30 4.91
N MET A 2 -1.90 -0.54 6.13
CA MET A 2 -1.39 0.14 7.33
C MET A 2 0.03 -0.35 7.64
N THR A 3 0.98 0.58 7.75
CA THR A 3 2.33 0.26 8.23
C THR A 3 2.86 1.40 9.10
N SER A 4 3.65 1.05 10.10
CA SER A 4 4.39 2.02 10.93
C SER A 4 5.70 2.45 10.29
N LEU A 5 6.03 1.94 9.09
CA LEU A 5 7.26 2.25 8.36
C LEU A 5 7.07 3.52 7.53
N SER A 6 8.16 4.24 7.30
CA SER A 6 8.15 5.34 6.33
C SER A 6 7.78 4.82 4.92
N PRO A 7 7.18 5.65 4.05
CA PRO A 7 6.88 5.27 2.68
C PRO A 7 8.11 4.72 1.93
N ASN A 8 9.29 5.27 2.17
CA ASN A 8 10.53 4.84 1.52
C ASN A 8 10.95 3.42 1.96
N GLU A 9 10.97 3.16 3.27
CA GLU A 9 11.29 1.83 3.80
C GLU A 9 10.27 0.78 3.36
N ARG A 10 8.99 1.17 3.32
CA ARG A 10 7.93 0.32 2.80
C ARG A 10 8.21 -0.01 1.34
N PHE A 11 8.45 1.00 0.50
CA PHE A 11 8.76 0.79 -0.92
C PHE A 11 9.94 -0.16 -1.12
N LYS A 12 11.04 0.03 -0.37
CA LYS A 12 12.21 -0.84 -0.43
C LYS A 12 11.83 -2.30 -0.13
N LYS A 13 11.06 -2.56 0.93
CA LYS A 13 10.59 -3.92 1.24
C LYS A 13 9.72 -4.52 0.13
N HIS A 14 8.88 -3.71 -0.50
CA HIS A 14 8.08 -4.16 -1.63
C HIS A 14 8.93 -4.47 -2.87
N LYS A 15 9.95 -3.65 -3.13
CA LYS A 15 10.87 -3.78 -4.26
C LYS A 15 11.84 -4.96 -4.11
N THR A 16 12.23 -5.31 -2.90
CA THR A 16 13.14 -6.44 -2.64
C THR A 16 12.42 -7.78 -2.48
N GLY A 17 11.10 -7.84 -2.68
CA GLY A 17 10.37 -9.11 -2.56
C GLY A 17 10.34 -9.67 -1.13
N ALA A 18 10.41 -8.80 -0.11
CA ALA A 18 10.55 -9.24 1.27
C ALA A 18 9.43 -10.20 1.69
N ARG A 19 9.72 -11.03 2.70
CA ARG A 19 8.78 -11.98 3.27
C ARG A 19 8.41 -11.57 4.70
N SER A 20 7.17 -11.82 5.07
CA SER A 20 6.72 -11.72 6.45
C SER A 20 7.42 -12.77 7.31
N LYS A 21 7.35 -12.62 8.64
CA LYS A 21 7.86 -13.61 9.60
C LYS A 21 7.26 -15.02 9.39
N LYS A 22 6.08 -15.11 8.77
CA LYS A 22 5.37 -16.35 8.42
C LYS A 22 5.73 -16.90 7.04
N GLY A 23 6.71 -16.31 6.35
CA GLY A 23 7.17 -16.75 5.02
C GLY A 23 6.36 -16.21 3.84
N HIS A 24 5.18 -15.61 4.05
CA HIS A 24 4.39 -15.01 2.96
C HIS A 24 5.09 -13.79 2.37
N LYS A 25 5.13 -13.73 1.03
CA LYS A 25 5.65 -12.57 0.30
C LYS A 25 4.76 -11.35 0.56
N ILE A 26 5.36 -10.24 0.96
CA ILE A 26 4.61 -8.99 1.26
C ILE A 26 4.41 -8.11 0.03
N SER A 27 4.99 -8.46 -1.11
CA SER A 27 4.87 -7.71 -2.35
C SER A 27 4.28 -8.51 -3.49
N SER A 28 3.53 -7.81 -4.34
CA SER A 28 3.11 -8.32 -5.64
C SER A 28 4.29 -8.35 -6.61
N TYR A 29 4.31 -9.36 -7.49
CA TYR A 29 5.30 -9.49 -8.57
C TYR A 29 5.43 -8.21 -9.41
N PHE A 30 4.30 -7.53 -9.67
CA PHE A 30 4.29 -6.31 -10.48
C PHE A 30 5.04 -5.16 -9.81
N VAL A 31 4.93 -5.00 -8.49
CA VAL A 31 5.62 -3.92 -7.76
C VAL A 31 7.12 -4.20 -7.67
N GLU A 32 7.50 -5.46 -7.50
CA GLU A 32 8.91 -5.87 -7.52
C GLU A 32 9.55 -5.59 -8.89
N LYS A 33 8.90 -6.01 -9.97
CA LYS A 33 9.45 -5.86 -11.32
C LYS A 33 9.35 -4.41 -11.83
N TYR A 34 8.19 -3.78 -11.71
CA TYR A 34 7.86 -2.51 -12.37
C TYR A 34 7.65 -1.33 -11.42
N GLY A 35 7.60 -1.54 -10.10
CA GLY A 35 7.43 -0.46 -9.14
C GLY A 35 8.60 0.53 -9.17
N THR A 36 8.28 1.82 -9.28
CA THR A 36 9.23 2.93 -9.34
C THR A 36 9.24 3.74 -8.04
N PHE A 37 8.06 4.10 -7.53
CA PHE A 37 7.89 4.81 -6.26
C PHE A 37 6.47 4.61 -5.70
N LEU A 38 6.28 4.83 -4.39
CA LEU A 38 4.95 4.99 -3.81
C LEU A 38 4.44 6.41 -4.10
N ARG A 39 3.12 6.59 -4.19
CA ARG A 39 2.50 7.92 -4.32
C ARG A 39 1.84 8.37 -3.00
N PRO A 40 2.61 8.93 -2.03
CA PRO A 40 2.07 9.52 -0.81
C PRO A 40 0.93 10.50 -1.05
N SER A 41 1.00 11.30 -2.13
CA SER A 41 -0.05 12.25 -2.49
C SER A 41 -1.46 11.65 -2.56
N LEU A 42 -1.60 10.34 -2.78
CA LEU A 42 -2.91 9.66 -2.83
C LEU A 42 -3.48 9.30 -1.46
N TYR A 43 -2.66 9.24 -0.40
CA TYR A 43 -3.10 8.73 0.92
C TYR A 43 -2.58 9.52 2.13
N GLU A 44 -1.63 10.44 1.95
CA GLU A 44 -0.96 11.16 3.03
C GLU A 44 -1.92 12.06 3.82
N HIS A 45 -2.84 12.72 3.12
CA HIS A 45 -3.90 13.58 3.68
C HIS A 45 -4.90 12.83 4.59
N LEU A 46 -4.89 11.50 4.56
CA LEU A 46 -5.76 10.66 5.38
C LEU A 46 -5.12 10.33 6.74
N ASN A 47 -3.86 10.69 6.99
CA ASN A 47 -3.21 10.40 8.27
C ASN A 47 -3.22 11.63 9.18
N PRO A 48 -3.36 11.48 10.51
CA PRO A 48 -3.45 10.22 11.27
C PRO A 48 -4.89 9.67 11.41
N MET A 49 -5.05 8.35 11.41
CA MET A 49 -6.33 7.65 11.65
C MET A 49 -6.14 6.50 12.64
N THR A 50 -7.21 6.14 13.36
CA THR A 50 -7.23 4.91 14.16
C THR A 50 -7.21 3.67 13.25
N ARG A 51 -6.82 2.51 13.78
CA ARG A 51 -6.80 1.26 13.02
C ARG A 51 -8.15 0.90 12.42
N THR A 52 -9.24 1.14 13.16
CA THR A 52 -10.61 0.86 12.72
C THR A 52 -11.04 1.77 11.58
N GLU A 53 -10.68 3.04 11.63
CA GLU A 53 -10.96 4.00 10.56
C GLU A 53 -10.12 3.71 9.32
N ALA A 54 -8.84 3.38 9.50
CA ALA A 54 -7.93 3.06 8.39
C ALA A 54 -8.41 1.87 7.55
N VAL A 55 -9.05 0.86 8.17
CA VAL A 55 -9.61 -0.29 7.44
C VAL A 55 -10.78 0.14 6.55
N LYS A 56 -11.72 0.94 7.09
CA LYS A 56 -12.86 1.46 6.30
C LYS A 56 -12.38 2.40 5.19
N MET A 57 -11.45 3.29 5.52
CA MET A 57 -10.90 4.26 4.58
C MET A 57 -10.09 3.60 3.46
N GLU A 58 -9.43 2.46 3.73
CA GLU A 58 -8.70 1.71 2.70
C GLU A 58 -9.64 1.20 1.59
N GLU A 59 -10.81 0.68 1.95
CA GLU A 59 -11.83 0.25 1.00
C GLU A 59 -12.35 1.44 0.18
N GLU A 60 -12.76 2.53 0.84
CA GLU A 60 -13.29 3.72 0.17
C GLU A 60 -12.26 4.34 -0.78
N LEU A 61 -11.01 4.47 -0.34
CA LEU A 61 -9.92 5.00 -1.16
C LEU A 61 -9.70 4.10 -2.37
N ALA A 62 -9.64 2.78 -2.19
CA ALA A 62 -9.42 1.85 -3.28
C ALA A 62 -10.55 1.90 -4.31
N LEU A 63 -11.82 1.98 -3.86
CA LEU A 63 -12.98 2.14 -4.73
C LEU A 63 -12.92 3.47 -5.51
N SER A 64 -12.55 4.57 -4.84
CA SER A 64 -12.42 5.88 -5.49
C SER A 64 -11.35 5.88 -6.58
N LEU A 65 -10.21 5.22 -6.32
CA LEU A 65 -9.11 5.10 -7.28
C LEU A 65 -9.47 4.21 -8.46
N ARG A 66 -10.20 3.11 -8.21
CA ARG A 66 -10.74 2.26 -9.28
C ARG A 66 -11.69 3.04 -10.19
N ARG A 67 -12.59 3.87 -9.63
CA ARG A 67 -13.48 4.74 -10.41
C ARG A 67 -12.70 5.76 -11.27
N LYS A 68 -11.53 6.21 -10.79
CA LYS A 68 -10.61 7.08 -11.55
C LYS A 68 -9.77 6.32 -12.59
N GLY A 69 -9.95 5.00 -12.75
CA GLY A 69 -9.24 4.18 -13.72
C GLY A 69 -7.91 3.62 -13.25
N TYR A 70 -7.56 3.75 -11.96
CA TYR A 70 -6.34 3.15 -11.42
C TYR A 70 -6.54 1.66 -11.15
N ALA A 71 -5.53 0.86 -11.52
CA ALA A 71 -5.45 -0.53 -11.11
C ALA A 71 -5.00 -0.60 -9.63
N VAL A 72 -5.93 -0.98 -8.75
CA VAL A 72 -5.70 -1.07 -7.31
C VAL A 72 -6.02 -2.47 -6.80
N TRP A 73 -5.04 -3.04 -6.09
CA TRP A 73 -5.13 -4.33 -5.41
C TRP A 73 -4.99 -4.11 -3.91
N TRP A 74 -5.96 -4.61 -3.16
CA TRP A 74 -6.03 -4.55 -1.70
C TRP A 74 -6.74 -5.84 -1.25
N ASN A 75 -6.41 -6.34 -0.07
CA ASN A 75 -6.90 -7.61 0.48
C ASN A 75 -7.04 -7.49 1.99
#